data_AF-A0A8J9X2C2-F1
#
_entry.id   AF-A0A8J9X2C2-F1
#
_cell.length_a   1.000
_cell.length_b   1.000
_cell.length_c   1.000
_cell.angle_alpha   90.00
_cell.angle_beta   90.00
_cell.angle_gamma   90.00
#
_symmetry.space_group_name_H-M   'P 1'
#
loop_
_entity.id
_entity.type
_entity.pdbx_description
1 polymer ?
#
loop_
_entity_poly.entity_id
_entity_poly.type
_entity_poly.pdbx_seq_one_letter_code
_entity_poly.pdbx_strand_id
1 'polypeptide(L)'
;MAFGLVIGAGAATGLGAAVVFFPALVRLASRRTLAGALGLSAGVMVYVSFVEIFGKASSAFEDSGIEEDTAYIYATLCFFGGVVLMVV
;
A
#
# COMPACT_ATOMS: atom_id res chain seq x y z
N MET A 1 6.18 -5.48 17.79
CA MET A 1 6.64 -5.99 16.47
C MET A 1 6.66 -4.91 15.38
N ALA A 2 5.76 -3.92 15.39
CA ALA A 2 5.68 -2.86 14.37
C ALA A 2 7.02 -2.11 14.09
N PHE A 3 7.82 -1.83 15.12
CA PHE A 3 9.10 -1.14 14.96
C PHE A 3 10.12 -1.91 14.09
N GLY A 4 10.22 -3.23 14.26
CA GLY A 4 11.11 -4.06 13.45
C GLY A 4 10.68 -4.14 11.98
N LEU A 5 9.36 -4.18 11.74
CA LEU A 5 8.79 -4.17 10.38
C LEU A 5 9.06 -2.82 9.68
N VAL A 6 8.95 -1.70 10.40
CA VAL A 6 9.26 -0.36 9.86
C VAL A 6 10.73 -0.24 9.48
N ILE A 7 11.65 -0.71 10.34
CA ILE A 7 13.08 -0.73 10.02
C ILE A 7 13.36 -1.61 8.80
N GLY A 8 12.73 -2.78 8.72
CA GLY A 8 12.85 -3.67 7.55
C GLY A 8 12.35 -3.02 6.26
N ALA A 9 11.17 -2.39 6.28
CA ALA A 9 10.60 -1.69 5.13
C ALA A 9 11.46 -0.49 4.69
N GLY A 10 12.00 0.27 5.66
CA GLY A 10 12.94 1.36 5.39
C GLY A 10 14.25 0.88 4.79
N ALA A 11 14.82 -0.21 5.32
CA ALA A 11 16.04 -0.83 4.78
C ALA A 11 15.82 -1.36 3.35
N ALA A 12 14.68 -1.99 3.06
CA ALA A 12 14.34 -2.45 1.71
C ALA A 12 14.26 -1.28 0.70
N THR A 13 13.63 -0.17 1.09
CA THR A 13 13.57 1.05 0.27
C THR A 13 14.96 1.66 0.06
N GLY A 14 15.77 1.72 1.14
CA GLY A 14 17.14 2.22 1.09
C GLY A 14 18.05 1.37 0.20
N LEU A 15 17.92 0.05 0.25
CA LEU A 15 18.63 -0.86 -0.66
C LEU A 15 18.22 -0.62 -2.11
N GLY A 16 16.91 -0.48 -2.39
CA GLY A 16 16.42 -0.15 -3.73
C GLY A 16 16.96 1.19 -4.26
N ALA A 17 17.06 2.21 -3.41
CA ALA A 17 17.66 3.50 -3.77
C ALA A 17 19.18 3.41 -3.98
N ALA A 18 19.89 2.60 -3.17
CA ALA A 18 21.33 2.44 -3.26
C ALA A 18 21.78 1.84 -4.61
N VAL A 19 20.92 1.03 -5.26
CA VAL A 19 21.17 0.44 -6.59
C VAL A 19 21.45 1.51 -7.66
N VAL A 20 20.91 2.72 -7.53
CA VAL A 20 21.10 3.82 -8.48
C VAL A 20 22.55 4.31 -8.54
N PHE A 21 23.32 4.19 -7.45
CA PHE A 21 24.73 4.62 -7.40
C PHE A 21 25.68 3.66 -8.12
N PHE A 22 25.24 2.45 -8.48
CA PHE A 22 26.04 1.46 -9.18
C PHE A 22 25.67 1.40 -10.66
N PRO A 23 26.44 2.05 -11.56
CA PRO A 23 26.09 2.15 -12.98
C PRO A 23 26.00 0.79 -13.70
N ALA A 24 26.65 -0.26 -13.17
CA ALA A 24 26.51 -1.63 -13.66
C ALA A 24 25.12 -2.23 -13.40
N LEU A 25 24.51 -1.96 -12.23
CA LEU A 25 23.17 -2.45 -11.87
C LEU A 25 22.06 -1.58 -12.48
N VAL A 26 22.31 -0.30 -12.71
CA VAL A 26 21.36 0.60 -13.40
C VAL A 26 21.03 0.08 -14.80
N ARG A 27 21.96 -0.59 -15.50
CA ARG A 27 21.68 -1.24 -16.78
C ARG A 27 20.68 -2.40 -16.66
N LEU A 28 20.64 -3.10 -15.53
CA LEU A 28 19.65 -4.14 -15.23
C LEU A 28 18.25 -3.57 -14.96
N ALA A 29 18.19 -2.37 -14.37
CA ALA A 29 16.97 -1.58 -14.16
C ALA A 29 16.51 -0.88 -15.47
N SER A 30 16.47 -1.64 -16.57
CA SER A 30 15.93 -1.18 -17.85
C SER A 30 14.46 -0.76 -17.69
N ARG A 31 13.94 0.09 -18.59
CA ARG A 31 12.53 0.54 -18.57
C ARG A 31 11.53 -0.61 -18.45
N ARG A 32 11.83 -1.77 -19.03
CA ARG A 32 10.94 -2.95 -19.01
C ARG A 32 10.92 -3.62 -17.64
N THR A 33 12.09 -3.75 -17.01
CA THR A 33 12.23 -4.29 -15.65
C THR A 33 11.58 -3.35 -14.63
N LEU A 34 11.81 -2.03 -14.79
CA LEU A 34 11.25 -1.01 -13.89
C LEU A 34 9.74 -0.93 -13.99
N ALA A 35 9.18 -0.96 -15.21
CA ALA A 35 7.73 -1.01 -15.41
C ALA A 35 7.10 -2.28 -14.79
N GLY A 36 7.77 -3.43 -14.93
CA GLY A 36 7.33 -4.68 -14.28
C GLY A 36 7.35 -4.59 -12.75
N ALA A 37 8.42 -4.05 -12.17
CA ALA A 37 8.53 -3.88 -10.72
C ALA A 37 7.51 -2.87 -10.16
N LEU A 38 7.30 -1.74 -10.85
CA LEU A 38 6.29 -0.74 -10.49
C LEU A 38 4.88 -1.33 -10.58
N GLY A 39 4.57 -2.07 -11.64
CA GLY A 39 3.28 -2.75 -11.80
C GLY A 39 3.04 -3.79 -10.70
N LEU A 40 4.06 -4.57 -10.34
CA LEU A 40 3.99 -5.52 -9.23
C LEU A 40 3.71 -4.80 -7.91
N SER A 41 4.43 -3.71 -7.61
CA SER A 41 4.26 -2.93 -6.39
C SER A 41 2.86 -2.29 -6.30
N ALA A 42 2.38 -1.73 -7.40
CA ALA A 42 1.03 -1.18 -7.49
C ALA A 42 -0.03 -2.28 -7.26
N GLY A 43 0.14 -3.45 -7.87
CA GLY A 43 -0.76 -4.59 -7.70
C GLY A 43 -0.85 -5.08 -6.25
N VAL A 44 0.29 -5.24 -5.57
CA VAL A 44 0.32 -5.65 -4.16
C VAL A 44 -0.39 -4.62 -3.28
N MET A 45 -0.16 -3.32 -3.50
CA MET A 45 -0.82 -2.28 -2.70
C MET A 45 -2.32 -2.19 -2.95
N VAL A 46 -2.80 -2.42 -4.18
CA VAL A 46 -4.23 -2.51 -4.48
C VAL A 46 -4.87 -3.68 -3.76
N TYR A 47 -4.25 -4.87 -3.79
CA TYR A 47 -4.74 -6.04 -3.05
C TYR A 47 -4.83 -5.78 -1.55
N VAL A 48 -3.75 -5.27 -0.93
CA VAL A 48 -3.72 -4.96 0.50
C VAL A 48 -4.79 -3.93 0.86
N SER A 49 -4.98 -2.90 0.03
CA SER A 49 -5.97 -1.85 0.30
C SER A 49 -7.41 -2.39 0.28
N PHE A 50 -7.79 -3.14 -0.76
CA PHE A 50 -9.17 -3.63 -0.92
C PHE A 50 -9.50 -4.87 -0.09
N VAL A 51 -8.54 -5.77 0.11
CA VAL A 51 -8.83 -7.07 0.76
C VAL A 51 -8.49 -7.03 2.24
N GLU A 52 -7.37 -6.43 2.60
CA GLU A 52 -6.97 -6.40 4.02
C GLU A 52 -7.49 -5.16 4.74
N ILE A 53 -7.18 -3.96 4.24
CA ILE A 53 -7.46 -2.72 4.97
C ILE A 53 -8.95 -2.42 4.98
N PHE A 54 -9.63 -2.56 3.84
CA PHE A 54 -11.07 -2.31 3.74
C PHE A 54 -11.89 -3.29 4.60
N GLY A 55 -11.53 -4.58 4.60
CA GLY A 55 -12.16 -5.57 5.48
C GLY A 55 -11.95 -5.27 6.96
N LYS A 56 -10.72 -4.90 7.35
CA LYS A 56 -10.40 -4.47 8.73
C LYS A 56 -11.15 -3.20 9.12
N ALA A 57 -11.43 -2.31 8.17
CA ALA A 57 -12.19 -1.09 8.42
C ALA A 57 -13.66 -1.41 8.71
N SER A 58 -14.32 -2.25 7.88
CA SER A 58 -15.72 -2.68 8.13
C SER A 58 -15.85 -3.35 9.50
N SER A 59 -14.98 -4.31 9.80
CA SER A 59 -15.01 -5.01 11.10
C SER A 59 -14.77 -4.06 12.28
N ALA A 60 -13.89 -3.08 12.13
CA ALA A 60 -13.66 -2.08 13.18
C ALA A 60 -14.88 -1.16 13.41
N PHE A 61 -15.67 -0.87 12.37
CA PHE A 61 -16.92 -0.13 12.50
C PHE A 61 -18.04 -0.98 13.12
N GLU A 62 -18.13 -2.26 12.76
CA GLU A 62 -19.05 -3.22 13.39
C GLU A 62 -18.74 -3.39 14.89
N ASP A 63 -17.46 -3.53 15.26
CA ASP A 63 -17.00 -3.61 16.66
C ASP A 63 -17.33 -2.34 17.46
N SER A 64 -17.52 -1.20 16.79
CA SER A 64 -17.94 0.05 17.43
C SER A 64 -19.45 0.17 17.68
N GLY A 65 -20.23 -0.86 17.32
CA GLY A 65 -21.67 -0.95 17.54
C GLY A 65 -22.54 -0.43 16.38
N ILE A 66 -21.96 -0.31 15.18
CA ILE A 66 -22.68 0.11 13.96
C ILE A 66 -23.22 -1.13 13.24
N GLU A 67 -24.46 -1.06 12.74
CA GLU A 67 -25.08 -2.10 11.91
C GLU A 67 -24.22 -2.43 10.67
N GLU A 68 -24.18 -3.70 10.27
CA GLU A 68 -23.29 -4.25 9.23
C GLU A 68 -23.39 -3.49 7.88
N ASP A 69 -24.61 -3.22 7.41
CA ASP A 69 -24.84 -2.44 6.18
C ASP A 69 -24.33 -0.98 6.30
N THR A 70 -24.49 -0.39 7.49
CA THR A 70 -24.08 1.00 7.73
C THR A 70 -22.56 1.10 7.90
N ALA A 71 -21.93 0.11 8.54
CA ALA A 71 -20.48 0.00 8.69
C ALA A 71 -19.77 -0.08 7.33
N TYR A 72 -20.32 -0.87 6.40
CA TYR A 72 -19.80 -0.96 5.04
C TYR A 72 -19.88 0.38 4.28
N ILE A 73 -20.98 1.12 4.44
CA ILE A 73 -21.14 2.45 3.84
C ILE A 73 -20.11 3.43 4.40
N TYR A 74 -19.92 3.46 5.73
CA TYR A 74 -18.91 4.32 6.36
C TYR A 74 -17.48 3.95 5.94
N ALA A 75 -17.15 2.66 5.87
CA ALA A 75 -15.85 2.20 5.38
C ALA A 75 -15.60 2.66 3.93
N THR A 76 -16.62 2.56 3.08
CA THR A 76 -16.58 3.01 1.68
C THR A 76 -16.39 4.52 1.58
N LEU A 77 -17.16 5.31 2.33
CA LEU A 77 -17.05 6.77 2.34
C LEU A 77 -15.68 7.24 2.84
N CYS A 78 -15.15 6.61 3.90
CA CYS A 78 -13.81 6.92 4.40
C CYS A 78 -12.71 6.54 3.39
N PHE A 79 -12.83 5.39 2.73
CA PHE A 79 -11.87 4.96 1.72
C PHE A 79 -11.82 5.93 0.52
N PHE A 80 -12.96 6.21 -0.10
CA PHE A 80 -13.02 7.15 -1.22
C PHE A 80 -12.75 8.60 -0.80
N GLY A 81 -13.13 8.99 0.41
CA GLY A 81 -12.75 10.27 1.00
C GLY A 81 -11.23 10.42 1.10
N GLY A 82 -10.52 9.37 1.53
CA GLY A 82 -9.06 9.33 1.53
C GLY A 82 -8.45 9.42 0.13
N VAL A 83 -9.07 8.79 -0.87
CA VAL A 83 -8.64 8.90 -2.28
C VAL A 83 -8.78 10.33 -2.79
N VAL A 84 -9.92 10.99 -2.54
CA VAL A 84 -10.13 12.39 -2.93
C VAL A 84 -9.11 13.29 -2.26
N LEU A 85 -8.84 13.08 -0.96
CA LEU A 85 -7.84 13.85 -0.23
C LEU A 85 -6.41 13.65 -0.75
N MET A 86 -6.08 12.47 -1.28
CA MET A 86 -4.77 12.21 -1.91
C MET A 86 -4.65 12.86 -3.30
N VAL A 87 -5.75 12.92 -4.04
CA VAL A 87 -5.78 13.46 -5.42
C VAL A 87 -5.75 14.98 -5.46
N VAL A 88 -6.36 15.65 -4.47
CA VAL A 88 -6.37 17.11 -4.30
C VAL A 88 -5.04 17.61 -3.80
#